data_AF-A0A504IGC5-F1
#
_entry.id   AF-A0A504IGC5-F1
#
_cell.length_a   1.000
_cell.length_b   1.000
_cell.length_c   1.000
_cell.angle_alpha   90.00
_cell.angle_beta   90.00
_cell.angle_gamma   90.00
#
_symmetry.space_group_name_H-M   'P 1'
#
loop_
_entity.id
_entity.type
_entity.pdbx_description
1 polymer ?
#
loop_
_entity_poly.entity_id
_entity_poly.type
_entity_poly.pdbx_seq_one_letter_code
_entity_poly.pdbx_strand_id
1 'polypeptide(L)'
;LANHAAYFSTVHRLLKPGGIYLHHAITRRSKGSMKKTLRKGSEYKALIKYIFPGGEIDTIGMTCGNLEAHGFLVHDVENLREHYARTCRLWAERLHARFDEAIAEVGEAKARLWLLYLAGCSIAFDRASAQIFQTVATKRTRGPSGLPPTRADLYR
;
A
#
# COMPACT_ATOMS: atom_id res chain seq x y z
N LEU A 1 1.61 8.85 -11.22
CA LEU A 1 2.68 7.99 -11.78
C LEU A 1 2.27 7.56 -13.19
N ALA A 2 3.21 7.11 -14.04
CA ALA A 2 2.94 6.90 -15.47
C ALA A 2 1.76 5.96 -15.77
N ASN A 3 1.54 4.94 -14.92
CA ASN A 3 0.58 3.86 -15.19
C ASN A 3 -0.77 3.99 -14.48
N HIS A 4 -1.02 5.09 -13.76
CA HIS A 4 -2.28 5.25 -13.01
C HIS A 4 -3.50 5.19 -13.93
N ALA A 5 -3.46 5.94 -15.03
CA ALA A 5 -4.58 6.03 -15.95
C ALA A 5 -4.98 4.65 -16.49
N ALA A 6 -4.00 3.86 -16.93
CA ALA A 6 -4.23 2.50 -17.41
C ALA A 6 -4.79 1.57 -16.32
N TYR A 7 -4.24 1.63 -15.11
CA TYR A 7 -4.68 0.81 -13.98
C TYR A 7 -6.14 1.11 -13.60
N PHE A 8 -6.45 2.36 -13.24
CA PHE A 8 -7.78 2.73 -12.74
C PHE A 8 -8.85 2.61 -13.84
N SER A 9 -8.53 2.95 -15.10
CA SER A 9 -9.46 2.73 -16.22
C SER A 9 -9.74 1.25 -16.47
N THR A 10 -8.75 0.38 -16.29
CA THR A 10 -8.91 -1.07 -16.43
C THR A 10 -9.78 -1.64 -15.32
N VAL A 11 -9.50 -1.29 -14.06
CA VAL A 11 -10.35 -1.70 -12.93
C VAL A 11 -11.78 -1.20 -13.13
N HIS A 12 -11.95 0.05 -13.57
CA HIS A 12 -13.26 0.59 -13.87
C HIS A 12 -13.96 -0.23 -14.96
N ARG A 13 -13.30 -0.52 -16.08
CA ARG A 13 -13.90 -1.32 -17.16
C ARG A 13 -14.34 -2.72 -16.68
N LEU A 14 -13.53 -3.38 -15.86
CA LEU A 14 -13.77 -4.76 -15.41
C LEU A 14 -14.82 -4.87 -14.28
N LEU A 15 -14.98 -3.84 -13.46
CA LEU A 15 -15.94 -3.87 -12.36
C LEU A 15 -17.38 -3.87 -12.89
N LYS A 16 -18.21 -4.84 -12.51
CA LYS A 16 -19.63 -4.85 -12.92
C LYS A 16 -20.39 -3.62 -12.40
N PRO A 17 -21.51 -3.21 -13.02
CA PRO A 17 -22.42 -2.22 -12.42
C PRO A 17 -22.82 -2.64 -11.00
N GLY A 18 -22.78 -1.70 -10.04
CA GLY A 18 -23.02 -1.98 -8.62
C GLY A 18 -21.91 -2.77 -7.92
N GLY A 19 -20.80 -3.09 -8.60
CA GLY A 19 -19.66 -3.77 -8.00
C GLY A 19 -18.92 -2.88 -7.00
N ILE A 20 -18.36 -3.50 -5.97
CA ILE A 20 -17.52 -2.87 -4.95
C ILE A 20 -16.06 -3.23 -5.24
N TYR A 21 -15.19 -2.23 -5.15
CA TYR A 21 -13.75 -2.36 -5.30
C TYR A 21 -13.07 -1.92 -4.01
N LEU A 22 -12.21 -2.78 -3.46
CA LEU A 22 -11.34 -2.46 -2.34
C LEU A 22 -9.90 -2.34 -2.84
N HIS A 23 -9.39 -1.12 -2.91
CA HIS A 23 -8.00 -0.83 -3.24
C HIS A 23 -7.15 -0.88 -1.97
N HIS A 24 -6.32 -1.91 -1.85
CA HIS A 24 -5.41 -2.09 -0.71
C HIS A 24 -3.96 -1.80 -1.12
N ALA A 25 -3.36 -0.74 -0.60
CA ALA A 25 -2.05 -0.29 -1.04
C ALA A 25 -1.22 0.33 0.08
N ILE A 26 0.09 0.05 0.06
CA ILE A 26 1.08 0.79 0.83
C ILE A 26 1.16 2.20 0.25
N THR A 27 1.24 3.19 1.12
CA THR A 27 1.37 4.60 0.79
C THR A 27 2.51 5.26 1.55
N ARG A 28 2.98 6.39 1.03
CA ARG A 28 3.94 7.29 1.67
C ARG A 28 3.23 8.54 2.16
N ARG A 29 3.84 9.23 3.12
CA ARG A 29 3.38 10.56 3.56
C ARG A 29 3.55 11.61 2.45
N SER A 30 2.51 12.44 2.23
CA SER A 30 2.60 13.64 1.40
C SER A 30 3.48 14.72 2.05
N LYS A 31 4.32 15.38 1.25
CA LYS A 31 5.22 16.45 1.69
C LYS A 31 4.73 17.86 1.29
N GLY A 32 3.41 18.02 1.16
CA GLY A 32 2.75 19.29 0.83
C GLY A 32 2.83 19.70 -0.64
N SER A 33 3.80 19.20 -1.41
CA SER A 33 3.80 19.32 -2.87
C SER A 33 4.17 18.01 -3.54
N MET A 34 3.65 17.80 -4.75
CA MET A 34 3.92 16.57 -5.52
C MET A 34 5.42 16.43 -5.83
N LYS A 35 6.09 17.54 -6.19
CA LYS A 35 7.55 17.56 -6.43
C LYS A 35 8.35 17.10 -5.19
N LYS A 36 7.98 17.55 -3.99
CA LYS A 36 8.65 17.13 -2.74
C LYS A 36 8.34 15.66 -2.42
N THR A 37 7.09 15.24 -2.64
CA THR A 37 6.61 13.89 -2.35
C THR A 37 7.28 12.82 -3.22
N LEU A 38 7.47 13.12 -4.52
CA LEU A 38 8.10 12.21 -5.48
C LEU A 38 9.64 12.24 -5.45
N ARG A 39 10.26 13.03 -4.58
CA ARG A 39 11.71 13.09 -4.46
C ARG A 39 12.26 11.75 -3.93
N LYS A 40 13.15 11.14 -4.71
CA LYS A 40 13.76 9.82 -4.44
C LYS A 40 14.99 9.95 -3.54
N GLY A 41 14.81 9.69 -2.25
CA GLY A 41 15.90 9.61 -1.25
C GLY A 41 16.79 8.38 -1.41
N SER A 42 17.90 8.32 -0.67
CA SER A 42 18.84 7.19 -0.67
C SER A 42 18.16 5.86 -0.28
N GLU A 43 17.32 5.89 0.75
CA GLU A 43 16.54 4.72 1.21
C GLU A 43 15.66 4.15 0.11
N TYR A 44 14.91 5.02 -0.58
CA TYR A 44 14.07 4.62 -1.71
C TYR A 44 14.91 4.02 -2.85
N LYS A 45 16.07 4.62 -3.16
CA LYS A 45 16.99 4.11 -4.20
C LYS A 45 17.52 2.71 -3.84
N ALA A 46 17.83 2.46 -2.57
CA ALA A 46 18.25 1.14 -2.11
C ALA A 46 17.11 0.11 -2.23
N LEU A 47 15.89 0.47 -1.84
CA LEU A 47 14.71 -0.39 -1.97
C LEU A 47 14.47 -0.81 -3.43
N ILE A 48 14.46 0.13 -4.37
CA ILE A 48 14.23 -0.21 -5.78
C ILE A 48 15.40 -0.97 -6.42
N LYS A 49 16.63 -0.83 -5.89
CA LYS A 49 17.79 -1.54 -6.42
C LYS A 49 17.82 -2.99 -5.96
N TYR A 50 17.46 -3.24 -4.70
CA TYR A 50 17.75 -4.52 -4.05
C TYR A 50 16.52 -5.34 -3.65
N ILE A 51 15.34 -4.72 -3.53
CA ILE A 51 14.12 -5.39 -3.03
C ILE A 51 12.99 -5.33 -4.08
N PHE A 52 12.62 -4.15 -4.56
CA PHE A 52 11.50 -3.96 -5.49
C PHE A 52 11.88 -3.12 -6.72
N PRO A 53 12.59 -3.70 -7.71
CA PRO A 53 12.83 -3.05 -8.99
C PRO A 53 11.54 -2.56 -9.64
N GLY A 54 11.48 -1.28 -10.00
CA GLY A 54 10.30 -0.64 -10.57
C GLY A 54 9.21 -0.23 -9.57
N GLY A 55 9.39 -0.52 -8.28
CA GLY A 55 8.43 -0.18 -7.23
C GLY A 55 8.28 1.33 -7.04
N GLU A 56 7.03 1.77 -6.89
CA GLU A 56 6.70 3.15 -6.55
C GLU A 56 5.48 3.15 -5.64
N ILE A 57 5.40 4.14 -4.76
CA ILE A 57 4.42 4.19 -3.68
C ILE A 57 3.65 5.51 -3.79
N ASP A 58 2.32 5.39 -3.79
CA ASP A 58 1.40 6.51 -3.83
C ASP A 58 1.23 7.19 -2.47
N THR A 59 0.55 8.34 -2.49
CA THR A 59 -0.08 8.87 -1.27
C THR A 59 -1.55 8.51 -1.27
N ILE A 60 -2.21 8.50 -0.11
CA ILE A 60 -3.67 8.32 -0.06
C ILE A 60 -4.42 9.38 -0.90
N GLY A 61 -3.94 10.63 -0.92
CA GLY A 61 -4.52 11.67 -1.76
C GLY A 61 -4.39 11.38 -3.27
N MET A 62 -3.31 10.74 -3.70
CA MET A 62 -3.18 10.26 -5.09
C MET A 62 -4.16 9.13 -5.37
N THR A 63 -4.33 8.19 -4.45
CA THR A 63 -5.33 7.11 -4.60
C THR A 63 -6.74 7.69 -4.76
N CYS A 64 -7.21 8.51 -3.82
CA CYS A 64 -8.55 9.10 -3.88
C CYS A 64 -8.74 9.95 -5.14
N GLY A 65 -7.77 10.81 -5.46
CA GLY A 65 -7.84 11.65 -6.66
C GLY A 65 -7.88 10.84 -7.96
N ASN A 66 -7.15 9.71 -8.04
CA ASN A 66 -7.25 8.85 -9.22
C ASN A 66 -8.57 8.07 -9.27
N LEU A 67 -9.09 7.60 -8.14
CA LEU A 67 -10.42 6.96 -8.11
C LEU A 67 -11.50 7.92 -8.63
N GLU A 68 -11.55 9.14 -8.08
CA GLU A 68 -12.50 10.16 -8.51
C GLU A 68 -12.34 10.52 -10.00
N ALA A 69 -11.11 10.76 -10.45
CA ALA A 69 -10.82 11.12 -11.84
C ALA A 69 -11.22 10.03 -12.86
N HIS A 70 -11.30 8.77 -12.42
CA HIS A 70 -11.66 7.63 -13.27
C HIS A 70 -13.08 7.11 -13.04
N GLY A 71 -13.96 7.96 -12.47
CA GLY A 71 -15.39 7.69 -12.39
C GLY A 71 -15.80 6.78 -11.24
N PHE A 72 -14.98 6.65 -10.21
CA PHE A 72 -15.37 5.98 -8.97
C PHE A 72 -15.96 6.95 -7.95
N LEU A 73 -16.74 6.41 -7.02
CA LEU A 73 -17.17 7.05 -5.77
C LEU A 73 -16.43 6.36 -4.63
N VAL A 74 -15.73 7.12 -3.79
CA VAL A 74 -15.06 6.60 -2.59
C VAL A 74 -16.06 6.56 -1.44
N HIS A 75 -16.15 5.43 -0.74
CA HIS A 75 -17.08 5.20 0.37
C HIS A 75 -16.39 5.09 1.72
N ASP A 76 -15.19 4.52 1.75
CA ASP A 76 -14.43 4.32 2.99
C ASP A 76 -12.92 4.39 2.73
N VAL A 77 -12.18 4.85 3.73
CA VAL A 77 -10.72 4.87 3.77
C VAL A 77 -10.26 4.47 5.17
N GLU A 78 -9.68 3.29 5.30
CA GLU A 78 -9.15 2.77 6.55
C GLU A 78 -7.63 2.63 6.50
N ASN A 79 -6.94 3.10 7.54
CA ASN A 79 -5.49 2.97 7.67
C ASN A 79 -5.15 1.80 8.60
N LEU A 80 -4.30 0.89 8.14
CA LEU A 80 -3.88 -0.30 8.88
C LEU A 80 -2.38 -0.25 9.22
N ARG A 81 -1.78 0.95 9.37
CA ARG A 81 -0.32 1.09 9.56
C ARG A 81 0.22 0.29 10.74
N GLU A 82 -0.46 0.27 11.90
CA GLU A 82 -0.01 -0.44 13.09
C GLU A 82 -0.07 -1.96 12.88
N HIS A 83 -1.07 -2.43 12.12
CA HIS A 83 -1.16 -3.83 11.74
C HIS A 83 0.04 -4.23 10.89
N TYR A 84 0.43 -3.41 9.91
CA TYR A 84 1.56 -3.71 9.04
C TYR A 84 2.91 -3.59 9.75
N ALA A 85 3.04 -2.64 10.69
CA ALA A 85 4.21 -2.59 11.58
C ALA A 85 4.37 -3.91 12.36
N ARG A 86 3.29 -4.40 12.97
CA ARG A 86 3.27 -5.69 13.68
C ARG A 86 3.60 -6.86 12.75
N THR A 87 3.03 -6.88 11.55
CA THR A 87 3.31 -7.92 10.54
C THR A 87 4.80 -7.95 10.17
N CYS A 88 5.39 -6.81 9.82
CA CYS A 88 6.81 -6.73 9.47
C CYS A 88 7.73 -7.12 10.63
N ARG A 89 7.39 -6.73 11.86
CA ARG A 89 8.11 -7.16 13.07
C ARG A 89 8.10 -8.67 13.21
N LEU A 90 6.91 -9.27 13.13
CA LEU A 90 6.71 -10.71 13.24
C LEU A 90 7.39 -11.50 12.12
N TRP A 91 7.55 -10.92 10.92
CA TRP A 91 8.34 -11.52 9.85
C TRP A 91 9.85 -11.42 10.12
N ALA A 92 10.33 -10.27 10.61
CA ALA A 92 11.73 -10.08 10.98
C ALA A 92 12.15 -11.03 12.11
N GLU A 93 11.33 -11.16 13.16
CA GLU A 93 11.58 -12.06 14.30
C GLU A 93 11.66 -13.53 13.84
N ARG A 94 10.73 -13.96 12.96
CA ARG A 94 10.74 -15.34 12.43
C ARG A 94 11.91 -15.61 11.50
N LEU A 95 12.28 -14.64 10.64
CA LEU A 95 13.47 -14.75 9.79
C LEU A 95 14.74 -14.84 10.64
N HIS A 96 14.84 -14.01 11.68
CA HIS A 96 16.00 -14.02 12.56
C HIS A 96 16.12 -15.32 13.37
N ALA A 97 15.00 -15.88 13.83
CA ALA A 97 14.99 -17.16 14.56
C ALA A 97 15.49 -18.35 13.71
N ARG A 98 15.47 -18.23 12.38
CA ARG A 98 15.91 -19.27 11.42
C ARG A 98 17.02 -18.74 10.50
N PHE A 99 17.87 -17.86 11.03
CA PHE A 99 18.79 -17.10 10.19
C PHE A 99 19.83 -17.98 9.50
N ASP A 100 20.35 -19.00 10.17
CA ASP A 100 21.32 -19.94 9.57
C ASP A 100 20.72 -20.71 8.40
N GLU A 101 19.45 -21.13 8.51
CA GLU A 101 18.73 -21.76 7.41
C GLU A 101 18.53 -20.79 6.25
N ALA A 102 18.21 -19.52 6.53
CA ALA A 102 18.08 -18.50 5.50
C ALA A 102 19.43 -18.20 4.82
N ILE A 103 20.54 -18.19 5.57
CA ILE A 103 21.89 -18.05 5.01
C ILE A 103 22.19 -19.23 4.07
N ALA A 104 21.89 -20.46 4.49
CA ALA A 104 22.09 -21.65 3.67
C ALA A 104 21.28 -21.59 2.36
N GLU A 105 20.05 -21.07 2.41
CA GLU A 105 19.15 -20.98 1.25
C GLU A 105 19.54 -19.87 0.27
N VAL A 106 19.81 -18.65 0.77
CA VAL A 106 19.92 -17.46 -0.09
C VAL A 106 21.27 -16.75 -0.03
N GLY A 107 22.19 -17.22 0.80
CA GLY A 107 23.48 -16.61 1.09
C GLY A 107 23.38 -15.46 2.10
N GLU A 108 24.47 -15.25 2.85
CA GLU A 108 24.49 -14.32 3.99
C GLU A 108 24.11 -12.88 3.61
N ALA A 109 24.68 -12.37 2.51
CA ALA A 109 24.43 -10.99 2.09
C ALA A 109 22.94 -10.73 1.84
N LYS A 110 22.24 -11.68 1.22
CA LYS A 110 20.81 -11.56 0.92
C LYS A 110 19.96 -11.77 2.18
N ALA A 111 20.32 -12.74 3.03
CA ALA A 111 19.63 -12.95 4.31
C ALA A 111 19.68 -11.70 5.20
N ARG A 112 20.86 -11.08 5.35
CA ARG A 112 21.04 -9.81 6.10
C ARG A 112 20.23 -8.67 5.51
N LEU A 113 20.22 -8.55 4.18
CA LEU A 113 19.47 -7.52 3.48
C LEU A 113 17.97 -7.65 3.75
N TRP A 114 17.41 -8.87 3.69
CA TRP A 114 15.99 -9.11 3.98
C TRP A 114 15.64 -8.83 5.44
N LEU A 115 16.49 -9.24 6.37
CA LEU A 115 16.28 -8.95 7.79
C LEU A 115 16.29 -7.44 8.06
N LEU A 116 17.26 -6.71 7.51
CA LEU A 116 17.32 -5.25 7.59
C LEU A 116 16.08 -4.59 6.97
N TYR A 117 15.65 -5.07 5.80
CA TYR A 117 14.47 -4.55 5.11
C TYR A 117 13.20 -4.73 5.96
N LEU A 118 12.93 -5.92 6.50
CA LEU A 118 11.74 -6.21 7.30
C LEU A 118 11.72 -5.41 8.60
N ALA A 119 12.85 -5.35 9.31
CA ALA A 119 12.99 -4.53 10.51
C ALA A 119 12.79 -3.04 10.21
N GLY A 120 13.40 -2.55 9.13
CA GLY A 120 13.23 -1.17 8.66
C GLY A 120 11.79 -0.83 8.29
N CYS A 121 11.08 -1.73 7.60
CA CYS A 121 9.67 -1.58 7.31
C CYS A 121 8.84 -1.49 8.58
N SER A 122 9.06 -2.38 9.56
CA SER A 122 8.37 -2.32 10.86
C SER A 122 8.46 -0.93 11.48
N ILE A 123 9.66 -0.35 11.51
CA ILE A 123 9.90 0.99 12.07
C ILE A 123 9.25 2.08 11.21
N ALA A 124 9.28 1.95 9.89
CA ALA A 124 8.70 2.94 8.98
C ALA A 124 7.17 3.07 9.14
N PHE A 125 6.48 1.94 9.29
CA PHE A 125 5.03 1.94 9.56
C PHE A 125 4.71 2.45 10.98
N ASP A 126 5.50 2.04 11.98
CA ASP A 126 5.36 2.48 13.37
C ASP A 126 5.54 4.00 13.52
N ARG A 127 6.47 4.59 12.77
CA ARG A 127 6.74 6.04 12.74
C ARG A 127 5.90 6.82 11.70
N ALA A 128 4.93 6.19 11.07
CA ALA A 128 4.04 6.78 10.06
C ALA A 128 4.76 7.40 8.83
N SER A 129 6.00 7.00 8.57
CA SER A 129 6.71 7.38 7.33
C SER A 129 6.23 6.54 6.14
N ALA A 130 5.76 5.33 6.41
CA ALA A 130 4.95 4.50 5.53
C ALA A 130 3.58 4.22 6.19
N GLN A 131 2.56 3.99 5.37
CA GLN A 131 1.19 3.69 5.79
C GLN A 131 0.61 2.65 4.83
N ILE A 132 -0.51 2.04 5.18
CA ILE A 132 -1.20 1.11 4.28
C ILE A 132 -2.69 1.35 4.42
N PHE A 133 -3.36 1.55 3.30
CA PHE A 133 -4.78 1.88 3.30
C PHE A 133 -5.60 0.79 2.62
N GLN A 134 -6.82 0.59 3.11
CA GLN A 134 -7.92 0.02 2.35
C GLN A 134 -8.84 1.16 1.93
N THR A 135 -9.09 1.30 0.64
CA THR A 135 -10.00 2.32 0.09
C THR A 135 -11.12 1.63 -0.66
N VAL A 136 -12.33 1.76 -0.16
CA VAL A 136 -13.53 1.17 -0.76
C VAL A 136 -14.14 2.16 -1.74
N ALA A 137 -14.42 1.69 -2.94
CA ALA A 137 -15.03 2.48 -3.98
C ALA A 137 -16.01 1.68 -4.84
N THR A 138 -16.97 2.37 -5.45
CA THR A 138 -17.85 1.80 -6.48
C THR A 138 -17.75 2.62 -7.75
N LYS A 139 -18.25 2.10 -8.87
CA LYS A 139 -18.52 2.97 -10.03
C LYS A 139 -19.49 4.08 -9.65
N ARG A 140 -19.33 5.25 -10.24
CA ARG A 140 -20.32 6.31 -10.17
C ARG A 140 -21.58 5.88 -10.93
N THR A 141 -22.67 5.74 -10.20
CA THR A 141 -24.02 5.49 -10.73
C THR A 141 -24.95 6.59 -10.27
N ARG A 142 -25.99 6.90 -11.06
CA ARG A 142 -27.07 7.77 -10.59
C ARG A 142 -27.98 6.97 -9.66
N GLY A 143 -28.44 7.59 -8.57
CA GLY A 143 -29.31 6.96 -7.58
C GLY A 143 -28.57 6.41 -6.35
N PRO A 144 -29.24 5.60 -5.51
CA PRO A 144 -28.67 5.07 -4.27
C PRO A 144 -27.44 4.17 -4.53
N SER A 145 -26.49 4.17 -3.59
CA SER A 145 -25.30 3.30 -3.67
C SER A 145 -25.61 1.81 -3.45
N GLY A 146 -26.70 1.51 -2.74
CA GLY A 146 -27.03 0.15 -2.31
C GLY A 146 -26.15 -0.39 -1.16
N LEU A 147 -25.25 0.43 -0.62
CA LEU A 147 -24.42 0.07 0.53
C LEU A 147 -25.19 0.29 1.84
N PRO A 148 -24.88 -0.48 2.90
CA PRO A 148 -25.42 -0.22 4.24
C PRO A 148 -25.13 1.20 4.71
N PRO A 149 -26.03 1.84 5.47
CA PRO A 149 -25.85 3.21 5.95
C PRO A 149 -24.79 3.34 7.06
N THR A 150 -24.29 2.23 7.59
CA THR A 150 -23.27 2.18 8.64
C THR A 150 -22.24 1.09 8.32
N ARG A 151 -21.13 1.08 9.04
CA ARG A 151 -20.04 0.08 8.88
C ARG A 151 -20.14 -1.08 9.87
N ALA A 152 -21.27 -1.24 10.58
CA ALA A 152 -21.42 -2.24 11.64
C ALA A 152 -21.31 -3.69 11.11
N ASP A 153 -21.56 -3.91 9.83
CA ASP A 153 -21.38 -5.18 9.15
C ASP A 153 -19.92 -5.57 8.93
N LEU A 154 -19.00 -4.60 8.88
CA LEU A 154 -17.58 -4.83 8.66
C LEU A 154 -16.82 -5.28 9.92
N TYR A 155 -17.28 -4.90 11.11
CA TYR A 155 -16.58 -5.11 12.39
C TYR A 155 -17.31 -6.06 13.34
N ARG A 156 -17.94 -7.10 12.77
CA ARG A 156 -18.65 -8.13 13.56
C ARG A 156 -17.70 -9.08 14.27
#